data_AF-A0A7X8VVS7-F1
#
_entry.id   AF-A0A7X8VVS7-F1
#
_cell.length_a   1.000
_cell.length_b   1.000
_cell.length_c   1.000
_cell.angle_alpha   90.00
_cell.angle_beta   90.00
_cell.angle_gamma   90.00
#
_symmetry.space_group_name_H-M   'P 1'
#
loop_
_entity.id
_entity.type
_entity.pdbx_description
1 polymer ?
#
loop_
_entity_poly.entity_id
_entity_poly.type
_entity_poly.pdbx_seq_one_letter_code
_entity_poly.pdbx_strand_id
1 'polypeptide(L)'
;MNGKYGKLIFAQTVDYPDGILKKHTFNFMNRQWIYGAPVGDWNVIYEDGTMEKIPVRFTDNVIPATNKFFLLALDSTGEIVDGDRRYNVSEWLNPHPEKIIREVKFDTSLAEKLKIQEMTLELKSLSGTEL
;
A
#
# COMPACT_ATOMS: atom_id res chain seq x y z
N MET A 1 21.54 2.55 7.20
CA MET A 1 20.51 3.39 7.83
C MET A 1 20.27 2.79 9.22
N ASN A 2 20.89 3.33 10.28
CA ASN A 2 20.86 2.76 11.63
C ASN A 2 19.95 3.60 12.53
N GLY A 3 18.64 3.40 12.44
CA GLY A 3 17.65 4.15 13.22
C GLY A 3 16.83 3.23 14.11
N LYS A 4 16.98 3.39 15.44
CA LYS A 4 16.16 2.74 16.51
C LYS A 4 14.66 3.10 16.46
N TYR A 5 14.26 3.99 15.55
CA TYR A 5 12.88 4.37 15.29
C TYR A 5 12.69 4.39 13.77
N GLY A 6 12.37 3.23 13.19
CA GLY A 6 12.07 3.13 11.78
C GLY A 6 10.61 3.48 11.54
N LYS A 7 10.34 4.65 10.97
CA LYS A 7 9.04 4.95 10.36
C LYS A 7 9.21 4.80 8.85
N LEU A 8 8.26 4.12 8.21
CA LEU A 8 8.14 4.08 6.76
C LEU A 8 6.92 4.92 6.36
N ILE A 9 7.10 5.72 5.32
CA ILE A 9 6.01 6.47 4.70
C ILE A 9 5.86 5.91 3.29
N PHE A 10 4.64 5.53 2.95
CA PHE A 10 4.31 5.00 1.64
C PHE A 10 3.35 5.96 0.96
N ALA A 11 3.78 6.56 -0.16
CA ALA A 11 2.89 7.26 -1.08
C ALA A 11 2.58 6.33 -2.24
N GLN A 12 1.39 5.73 -2.21
CA GLN A 12 1.04 4.62 -3.08
C GLN A 12 -0.30 4.84 -3.78
N THR A 13 -0.38 4.38 -5.01
CA THR A 13 -1.60 4.38 -5.81
C THR A 13 -1.70 3.12 -6.64
N VAL A 14 -2.89 2.82 -7.14
CA VAL A 14 -3.08 1.71 -8.07
C VAL A 14 -3.67 2.18 -9.39
N ASP A 15 -3.10 1.72 -10.49
CA ASP A 15 -3.79 1.77 -11.78
C ASP A 15 -4.86 0.67 -11.79
N TYR A 16 -6.10 1.11 -11.96
CA TYR A 16 -7.27 0.29 -11.75
C TYR A 16 -8.10 0.24 -13.04
N PRO A 17 -8.26 -0.93 -13.69
CA PRO A 17 -9.10 -1.03 -14.86
C PRO A 17 -10.58 -0.97 -14.48
N ASP A 18 -11.36 -0.10 -15.13
CA ASP A 18 -12.82 0.04 -14.95
C ASP A 18 -13.61 -1.30 -15.03
N GLY A 19 -13.03 -2.31 -15.67
CA GLY A 19 -13.58 -3.66 -15.76
C GLY A 19 -13.67 -4.40 -14.42
N ILE A 20 -12.77 -4.16 -13.46
CA ILE A 20 -12.79 -4.86 -12.16
C ILE A 20 -13.90 -4.32 -11.26
N LEU A 21 -14.16 -3.00 -11.20
CA LEU A 21 -15.27 -2.46 -10.39
C LEU A 21 -16.63 -3.01 -10.85
N LYS A 22 -16.74 -3.33 -12.14
CA LYS A 22 -17.93 -3.94 -12.74
C LYS A 22 -18.02 -5.46 -12.48
N LYS A 23 -16.90 -6.18 -12.51
CA LYS A 23 -16.83 -7.63 -12.27
C LYS A 23 -16.94 -8.00 -10.78
N HIS A 24 -16.24 -7.25 -9.95
CA HIS A 24 -16.32 -7.33 -8.50
C HIS A 24 -17.15 -6.13 -8.11
N THR A 25 -18.47 -6.32 -8.00
CA THR A 25 -19.32 -5.29 -7.40
C THR A 25 -18.82 -5.10 -5.97
N PHE A 26 -17.98 -4.07 -5.78
CA PHE A 26 -17.70 -3.42 -4.51
C PHE A 26 -18.97 -2.69 -4.07
N ASN A 27 -20.11 -3.38 -4.12
CA ASN A 27 -21.31 -2.97 -3.44
C ASN A 27 -20.90 -2.83 -1.99
N PHE A 28 -21.10 -1.61 -1.49
CA PHE A 28 -20.92 -1.01 -0.18
C PHE A 28 -20.79 -1.89 1.09
N MET A 29 -20.95 -3.21 1.07
CA MET A 29 -20.86 -4.13 2.22
C MET A 29 -20.44 -5.58 1.90
N ASN A 30 -19.75 -5.90 0.80
CA ASN A 30 -19.41 -7.31 0.51
C ASN A 30 -18.23 -7.83 1.34
N ARG A 31 -18.61 -8.38 2.50
CA ARG A 31 -17.93 -9.09 3.61
C ARG A 31 -16.78 -10.07 3.33
N GLN A 32 -16.23 -10.20 2.11
CA GLN A 32 -15.10 -11.12 1.92
C GLN A 32 -13.76 -10.53 2.36
N TRP A 33 -13.64 -9.20 2.37
CA TRP A 33 -12.46 -8.52 2.87
C TRP A 33 -12.88 -7.24 3.59
N ILE A 34 -12.94 -7.31 4.93
CA ILE A 34 -13.36 -6.18 5.78
C ILE A 34 -12.49 -4.93 5.53
N TYR A 35 -11.25 -5.16 5.07
CA TYR A 35 -10.24 -4.14 4.76
C TYR A 35 -9.95 -4.05 3.25
N GLY A 36 -10.89 -4.43 2.37
CA GLY A 36 -10.74 -4.28 0.92
C GLY A 36 -9.86 -5.33 0.21
N ALA A 37 -9.73 -5.22 -1.12
CA ALA A 37 -9.15 -6.29 -1.94
C ALA A 37 -7.61 -6.37 -1.85
N PRO A 38 -7.01 -7.57 -1.83
CA PRO A 38 -5.55 -7.75 -1.85
C PRO A 38 -4.89 -7.14 -3.08
N VAL A 39 -3.84 -6.33 -2.87
CA VAL A 39 -2.96 -5.82 -3.93
C VAL A 39 -1.57 -6.46 -3.86
N GLY A 40 -1.05 -6.64 -2.66
CA GLY A 40 0.24 -7.27 -2.38
C GLY A 40 0.62 -7.03 -0.92
N ASP A 41 1.85 -7.37 -0.55
CA ASP A 41 2.40 -7.13 0.78
C ASP A 41 3.75 -6.41 0.65
N TRP A 42 3.99 -5.39 1.48
CA TRP A 42 5.36 -4.92 1.74
C TRP A 42 6.03 -5.85 2.76
N ASN A 43 7.17 -6.41 2.39
CA ASN A 43 8.03 -7.21 3.24
C ASN A 43 9.16 -6.32 3.77
N VAL A 44 9.14 -6.03 5.07
CA VAL A 44 10.19 -5.31 5.79
C VAL A 44 11.17 -6.34 6.34
N ILE A 45 12.39 -6.37 5.82
CA ILE A 45 13.42 -7.35 6.16
C ILE A 45 14.44 -6.69 7.09
N TYR A 46 14.65 -7.27 8.26
CA TYR A 46 15.63 -6.78 9.25
C TYR A 46 17.02 -7.38 9.02
N GLU A 47 18.05 -6.78 9.64
CA GLU A 47 19.44 -7.29 9.54
C GLU A 47 19.62 -8.70 10.10
N ASP A 48 18.85 -9.07 11.13
CA ASP A 48 18.84 -10.41 11.72
C ASP A 48 18.19 -11.48 10.80
N GLY A 49 17.68 -11.07 9.64
CA GLY A 49 17.01 -11.93 8.65
C GLY A 49 15.53 -12.18 8.92
N THR A 50 14.98 -11.68 10.04
CA THR A 50 13.54 -11.72 10.29
C THR A 50 12.79 -10.73 9.40
N MET A 51 11.47 -10.89 9.33
CA MET A 51 10.63 -10.12 8.41
C MET A 51 9.28 -9.78 9.04
N GLU A 52 8.83 -8.55 8.81
CA GLU A 52 7.45 -8.11 9.06
C GLU A 52 6.72 -7.88 7.74
N LYS A 53 5.41 -8.17 7.72
CA LYS A 53 4.56 -7.99 6.54
C LYS A 53 3.56 -6.87 6.75
N ILE A 54 3.45 -5.99 5.77
CA ILE A 54 2.44 -4.92 5.73
C ILE A 54 1.52 -5.22 4.54
N PRO A 55 0.32 -5.76 4.77
CA PRO A 55 -0.63 -6.01 3.69
C PRO A 55 -1.06 -4.71 3.04
N VAL A 56 -1.02 -4.66 1.71
CA VAL A 56 -1.58 -3.56 0.91
C VAL A 56 -2.92 -4.00 0.36
N ARG A 57 -3.96 -3.23 0.70
CA ARG A 57 -5.33 -3.47 0.26
C ARG A 57 -5.93 -2.25 -0.43
N PHE A 58 -6.67 -2.53 -1.50
CA PHE A 58 -7.48 -1.55 -2.20
C PHE A 58 -8.56 -1.00 -1.27
N THR A 59 -8.80 0.31 -1.29
CA THR A 59 -9.67 1.11 -0.38
C THR A 59 -9.19 1.28 1.06
N ASP A 60 -8.23 0.47 1.52
CA ASP A 60 -7.67 0.58 2.88
C ASP A 60 -6.35 1.35 2.89
N ASN A 61 -5.37 0.93 2.07
CA ASN A 61 -4.07 1.61 1.97
C ASN A 61 -3.90 2.33 0.62
N VAL A 62 -4.62 1.93 -0.42
CA VAL A 62 -4.49 2.49 -1.78
C VAL A 62 -5.84 2.71 -2.45
N ILE A 63 -5.90 3.75 -3.29
CA ILE A 63 -7.06 4.13 -4.11
C ILE A 63 -6.67 4.19 -5.59
N PRO A 64 -7.62 4.24 -6.54
CA PRO A 64 -7.29 4.39 -7.94
C PRO A 64 -6.59 5.72 -8.23
N ALA A 65 -5.59 5.71 -9.11
CA ALA A 65 -4.79 6.89 -9.42
C ALA A 65 -5.58 8.09 -9.94
N THR A 66 -6.61 7.87 -10.76
CA THR A 66 -7.30 8.95 -11.50
C THR A 66 -8.77 9.13 -11.12
N ASN A 67 -9.33 8.26 -10.26
CA ASN A 67 -10.75 8.29 -9.94
C ASN A 67 -11.05 9.29 -8.80
N LYS A 68 -11.76 10.38 -9.15
CA LYS A 68 -12.11 11.47 -8.22
C LYS A 68 -13.24 11.12 -7.24
N PHE A 69 -13.96 10.02 -7.46
CA PHE A 69 -15.06 9.60 -6.57
C PHE A 69 -14.58 8.86 -5.33
N PHE A 70 -13.35 8.36 -5.33
CA PHE A 70 -12.75 7.81 -4.11
C PHE A 70 -12.23 8.95 -3.25
N LEU A 71 -12.73 8.99 -2.00
CA LEU A 71 -12.08 9.70 -0.91
C LEU A 71 -10.82 8.93 -0.49
N LEU A 72 -10.00 9.54 0.37
CA LEU A 72 -8.78 8.93 0.92
C LEU A 72 -9.01 7.47 1.38
N ALA A 73 -7.96 6.65 1.30
CA ALA A 73 -8.02 5.29 1.84
C ALA A 73 -8.24 5.33 3.37
N LEU A 74 -8.74 4.24 3.95
CA LEU A 74 -9.04 4.22 5.39
C LEU A 74 -7.81 4.45 6.28
N ASP A 75 -6.67 3.85 5.93
CA ASP A 75 -5.38 3.97 6.63
C ASP A 75 -4.54 5.14 6.09
N SER A 76 -5.22 6.19 5.61
CA SER A 76 -4.57 7.37 5.08
C SER A 76 -4.19 8.36 6.18
N THR A 77 -2.95 8.85 6.13
CA THR A 77 -2.51 10.02 6.89
C THR A 77 -2.47 11.28 6.02
N GLY A 78 -2.70 11.15 4.70
CA GLY A 78 -2.69 12.27 3.77
C GLY A 78 -2.78 11.86 2.29
N GLU A 79 -2.74 12.87 1.43
CA GLU A 79 -2.79 12.71 -0.02
C GLU A 79 -1.66 13.48 -0.70
N ILE A 80 -1.13 12.92 -1.78
CA ILE A 80 -0.32 13.65 -2.75
C ILE A 80 -1.03 13.64 -4.09
N VAL A 81 -1.21 14.82 -4.67
CA VAL A 81 -1.73 14.99 -6.03
C VAL A 81 -0.56 15.37 -6.94
N ASP A 82 -0.38 14.63 -8.03
CA ASP A 82 0.66 14.85 -9.03
C ASP A 82 0.06 14.80 -10.43
N GLY A 83 -0.23 15.97 -10.99
CA GLY A 83 -1.04 16.08 -12.21
C GLY A 83 -2.40 15.43 -12.00
N ASP A 84 -2.72 14.44 -12.84
CA ASP A 84 -3.97 13.68 -12.76
C ASP A 84 -3.89 12.45 -11.83
N ARG A 85 -2.70 12.16 -11.27
CA ARG A 85 -2.51 11.02 -10.38
C ARG A 85 -2.66 11.44 -8.92
N ARG A 86 -3.30 10.57 -8.13
CA ARG A 86 -3.52 10.71 -6.70
C ARG A 86 -2.84 9.54 -5.98
N TYR A 87 -2.06 9.85 -4.96
CA TYR A 87 -1.36 8.88 -4.13
C TYR A 87 -1.89 8.99 -2.71
N ASN A 88 -2.31 7.86 -2.16
CA ASN A 88 -2.62 7.77 -0.75
C ASN A 88 -1.31 7.70 0.03
N VAL A 89 -1.19 8.50 1.08
CA VAL A 89 -0.07 8.44 2.00
C VAL A 89 -0.48 7.62 3.22
N SER A 90 0.26 6.56 3.52
CA SER A 90 0.11 5.78 4.74
C SER A 90 1.42 5.69 5.48
N GLU A 91 1.33 5.49 6.80
CA GLU A 91 2.48 5.40 7.68
C GLU A 91 2.54 4.03 8.33
N TRP A 92 3.75 3.49 8.42
CA TRP A 92 4.00 2.29 9.19
C TRP A 92 5.10 2.56 10.21
N LEU A 93 4.79 2.24 11.46
CA LEU A 93 5.73 2.33 12.57
C LEU A 93 6.32 0.95 12.82
N ASN A 94 7.65 0.88 12.90
CA ASN A 94 8.34 -0.37 13.20
C ASN A 94 7.92 -0.89 14.59
N PRO A 95 7.26 -2.07 14.67
CA PRO A 95 6.84 -2.65 15.95
C PRO A 95 8.04 -3.17 16.77
N HIS A 96 9.19 -3.35 16.13
CA HIS A 96 10.44 -3.83 16.72
C HIS A 96 11.52 -2.73 16.67
N PRO A 97 11.40 -1.65 17.49
CA PRO A 97 12.33 -0.52 17.47
C PRO A 97 13.79 -0.91 17.80
N GLU A 98 14.00 -2.08 18.39
CA GLU A 98 15.32 -2.66 18.63
C GLU A 98 15.98 -3.24 17.38
N LYS A 99 15.22 -3.47 16.30
CA LYS A 99 15.72 -4.08 15.06
C LYS A 99 16.00 -3.05 13.98
N ILE A 100 17.11 -3.23 13.27
CA ILE A 100 17.49 -2.39 12.12
C ILE A 100 16.83 -2.95 10.86
N ILE A 101 16.06 -2.11 10.17
CA ILE A 101 15.48 -2.44 8.86
C ILE A 101 16.61 -2.43 7.82
N ARG A 102 16.84 -3.56 7.18
CA ARG A 102 17.84 -3.73 6.13
C ARG A 102 17.29 -3.38 4.76
N GLU A 103 16.07 -3.84 4.48
CA GLU A 103 15.49 -3.76 3.14
C GLU A 103 13.95 -3.78 3.20
N VAL A 104 13.30 -3.16 2.22
CA VAL A 104 11.85 -3.21 2.04
C VAL A 104 11.57 -3.66 0.61
N LYS A 105 10.76 -4.71 0.42
CA LYS A 105 10.36 -5.24 -0.89
C LYS A 105 8.86 -5.34 -1.03
N PHE A 106 8.35 -5.08 -2.21
CA PHE A 106 6.96 -5.39 -2.52
C PHE A 106 6.83 -6.82 -3.08
N ASP A 107 5.84 -7.55 -2.61
CA ASP A 107 5.51 -8.90 -3.07
C ASP A 107 4.05 -8.97 -3.51
N THR A 108 3.84 -9.29 -4.78
CA THR A 108 2.52 -9.45 -5.38
C THR A 108 1.99 -10.87 -5.29
N SER A 109 2.79 -11.86 -4.87
CA SER A 109 2.48 -13.31 -4.95
C SER A 109 1.11 -13.67 -4.36
N LEU A 110 0.68 -12.98 -3.31
CA LEU A 110 -0.65 -13.16 -2.73
C LEU A 110 -1.76 -12.74 -3.70
N ALA A 111 -1.65 -11.57 -4.32
CA ALA A 111 -2.60 -11.10 -5.33
C ALA A 111 -2.58 -12.01 -6.57
N GLU A 112 -1.42 -12.52 -6.98
CA GLU A 112 -1.30 -13.47 -8.09
C GLU A 112 -2.02 -14.79 -7.81
N LYS A 113 -1.79 -15.37 -6.62
CA LYS A 113 -2.46 -16.59 -6.18
C LYS A 113 -3.99 -16.43 -6.17
N LEU A 114 -4.46 -15.23 -5.84
CA LEU A 114 -5.88 -14.88 -5.82
C LEU A 114 -6.40 -14.42 -7.20
N LYS A 115 -5.53 -14.37 -8.21
CA LYS A 115 -5.82 -13.90 -9.58
C LYS A 115 -6.33 -12.46 -9.64
N ILE A 116 -5.80 -11.59 -8.78
CA ILE A 116 -6.15 -10.16 -8.64
C ILE A 116 -5.12 -9.26 -9.38
N GLN A 117 -4.36 -9.84 -10.32
CA GLN A 117 -3.20 -9.24 -11.00
C GLN A 117 -3.45 -8.01 -11.90
N GLU A 118 -4.68 -7.49 -11.99
CA GLU A 118 -4.92 -6.30 -12.84
C GLU A 118 -4.65 -4.97 -12.10
N MET A 119 -4.24 -4.99 -10.82
CA MET A 119 -3.84 -3.79 -10.07
C MET A 119 -2.32 -3.66 -10.03
N THR A 120 -1.80 -2.58 -10.62
CA THR A 120 -0.36 -2.24 -10.55
C THR A 120 -0.16 -1.19 -9.46
N LEU A 121 0.65 -1.51 -8.45
CA LEU A 121 1.05 -0.55 -7.42
C LEU A 121 2.14 0.36 -7.97
N GLU A 122 1.92 1.66 -7.88
CA GLU A 122 2.96 2.66 -8.13
C GLU A 122 3.31 3.37 -6.83
N LEU A 123 4.61 3.51 -6.57
CA LEU A 123 5.13 4.35 -5.50
C LEU A 123 5.63 5.67 -6.07
N LYS A 124 5.23 6.76 -5.41
CA LYS A 124 5.91 8.03 -5.58
C LYS A 124 7.06 8.10 -4.60
N SER A 125 8.28 8.26 -5.12
CA SER A 125 9.43 8.61 -4.28
C SER A 125 9.16 9.96 -3.65
N LEU A 126 9.03 9.97 -2.32
CA LEU A 126 9.07 11.20 -1.54
C LEU A 126 10.53 11.64 -1.56
N SER A 127 10.89 12.51 -2.50
CA SER A 127 12.21 13.13 -2.53
C SER A 127 12.33 14.04 -1.31
N GLY A 128 12.83 13.45 -0.24
CA GLY A 128 12.92 14.02 1.08
C GLY A 128 13.53 12.98 2.02
N THR A 129 14.81 12.68 1.82
CA THR A 129 15.59 12.08 2.89
C THR A 129 15.80 13.18 3.93
N GLU A 130 14.84 13.36 4.85
CA GLU A 130 15.16 13.93 6.14
C GLU A 130 15.45 12.77 7.11
N LEU A 131 16.76 12.52 7.24
CA LEU A 131 17.50 11.77 8.26
C LEU A 131 17.31 10.25 8.35
#